data_AF-A0A821UUE2-F1
#
_entry.id   AF-A0A821UUE2-F1
#
_cell.length_a   1.000
_cell.length_b   1.000
_cell.length_c   1.000
_cell.angle_alpha   90.00
_cell.angle_beta   90.00
_cell.angle_gamma   90.00
#
_symmetry.space_group_name_H-M   'P 1'
#
loop_
_entity.id
_entity.type
_entity.pdbx_description
1 polymer ?
#
loop_
_entity_poly.entity_id
_entity_poly.type
_entity_poly.pdbx_seq_one_letter_code
_entity_poly.pdbx_strand_id
1 'polypeptide(L)'
;MGLIHAKEMILFDRKLTAKQAEQRGLITRVIQDDLFEKEINNICQFILSLPKQSLLTTKSLIQRWNIDTLKIVNQYEVNTLKQQWLTEEFPIAIFNFINRRKKSNL
;
A
#
# COMPACT_ATOMS: atom_id res chain seq x y z
N MET A 1 9.05 -4.45 -2.45
CA MET A 1 9.53 -3.15 -2.94
C MET A 1 10.61 -2.58 -2.02
N GLY A 2 11.70 -2.04 -2.58
CA GLY A 2 12.81 -1.47 -1.79
C GLY A 2 12.56 -0.02 -1.34
N LEU A 3 13.35 0.44 -0.35
CA LEU A 3 13.22 1.75 0.29
C LEU A 3 13.36 2.93 -0.70
N ILE A 4 14.24 2.82 -1.69
CA ILE A 4 14.49 3.90 -2.68
C ILE A 4 13.23 4.18 -3.50
N HIS A 5 12.58 3.13 -4.02
CA HIS A 5 11.34 3.26 -4.78
C HIS A 5 10.17 3.73 -3.92
N ALA A 6 10.16 3.39 -2.62
CA ALA A 6 9.15 3.86 -1.69
C ALA A 6 9.27 5.36 -1.42
N LYS A 7 10.50 5.84 -1.18
CA LYS A 7 10.78 7.27 -0.98
C LYS A 7 10.41 8.08 -2.21
N GLU A 8 10.75 7.59 -3.40
CA GLU A 8 10.38 8.24 -4.66
C GLU A 8 8.85 8.41 -4.78
N MET A 9 8.10 7.35 -4.48
CA MET A 9 6.64 7.37 -4.56
C MET A 9 6.01 8.35 -3.55
N ILE A 10 6.51 8.35 -2.31
CA ILE A 10 5.96 9.17 -1.21
C ILE A 10 6.33 10.64 -1.36
N LEU A 11 7.59 10.95 -1.70
CA LEU A 11 8.08 12.34 -1.75
C LEU A 11 7.63 13.10 -3.00
N PHE A 12 7.46 12.40 -4.12
CA PHE A 12 7.21 13.03 -5.42
C PHE A 12 5.82 12.71 -6.01
N ASP A 13 4.92 12.10 -5.23
CA ASP A 13 3.58 11.67 -5.68
C ASP A 13 3.62 10.87 -7.00
N ARG A 14 4.66 10.04 -7.17
CA ARG A 14 4.88 9.31 -8.42
C ARG A 14 3.90 8.14 -8.51
N LYS A 15 2.97 8.20 -9.45
CA LYS A 15 2.07 7.08 -9.76
C LYS A 15 2.81 5.96 -10.51
N LEU A 16 2.55 4.72 -10.12
CA LEU A 16 3.11 3.53 -10.77
C LEU A 16 2.02 2.84 -11.61
N THR A 17 2.42 2.34 -12.78
CA THR A 17 1.56 1.42 -13.53
C THR A 17 1.57 0.03 -12.89
N ALA A 18 0.56 -0.79 -13.18
CA ALA A 18 0.49 -2.16 -12.66
C ALA A 18 1.78 -2.96 -12.97
N LYS A 19 2.28 -2.88 -14.21
CA LYS A 19 3.54 -3.54 -14.62
C LYS A 19 4.75 -3.04 -13.83
N GLN A 20 4.84 -1.73 -13.57
CA GLN A 20 5.94 -1.17 -12.77
C GLN A 20 5.86 -1.60 -11.32
N ALA A 21 4.65 -1.69 -10.75
CA ALA A 21 4.45 -2.19 -9.40
C ALA A 21 4.89 -3.66 -9.27
N GLU A 22 4.62 -4.49 -10.29
CA GLU A 22 5.05 -5.89 -10.34
C GLU A 22 6.58 -6.00 -10.43
N GLN A 23 7.20 -5.26 -11.36
CA GLN A 23 8.66 -5.23 -11.51
C GLN A 23 9.39 -4.77 -10.24
N ARG A 24 8.79 -3.86 -9.47
CA ARG A 24 9.33 -3.36 -8.20
C ARG A 24 9.00 -4.27 -7.00
N GLY A 25 8.28 -5.36 -7.22
CA GLY A 25 7.84 -6.29 -6.17
C GLY A 25 6.94 -5.62 -5.14
N LEU A 26 6.11 -4.66 -5.58
CA LEU A 26 5.02 -4.10 -4.77
C LEU A 26 3.78 -4.99 -4.88
N ILE A 27 3.52 -5.53 -6.07
CA ILE A 27 2.48 -6.54 -6.32
C ILE A 27 3.15 -7.83 -6.84
N THR A 28 2.52 -8.96 -6.58
CA THR A 28 3.08 -10.28 -6.95
C THR A 28 2.87 -10.61 -8.42
N ARG A 29 1.71 -10.26 -8.99
CA ARG A 29 1.37 -10.55 -10.39
C ARG A 29 0.37 -9.55 -10.95
N VAL A 30 0.52 -9.18 -12.22
CA VAL A 30 -0.51 -8.46 -12.99
C VAL A 30 -1.37 -9.48 -13.74
N ILE A 31 -2.69 -9.29 -13.68
CA ILE A 31 -3.67 -10.16 -14.34
C ILE A 31 -4.46 -9.31 -15.33
N GLN A 32 -4.77 -9.87 -16.50
CA GLN A 32 -5.66 -9.20 -17.46
C GLN A 32 -7.10 -9.19 -16.93
N ASP A 33 -7.82 -8.12 -17.23
CA ASP A 33 -9.13 -7.85 -16.63
C ASP A 33 -10.17 -8.94 -16.97
N ASP A 34 -10.14 -9.45 -18.20
CA ASP A 34 -10.99 -10.52 -18.71
C ASP A 34 -10.78 -11.88 -18.02
N LEU A 35 -9.62 -12.10 -17.40
CA LEU A 35 -9.26 -13.34 -16.72
C LEU A 35 -9.23 -13.23 -15.20
N PHE A 36 -9.53 -12.05 -14.66
CA PHE A 36 -9.31 -11.73 -13.25
C PHE A 36 -10.03 -12.70 -12.30
N GLU A 37 -11.33 -12.93 -12.50
CA GLU A 37 -12.13 -13.80 -11.62
C GLU A 37 -11.63 -15.25 -11.64
N LYS A 38 -11.32 -15.77 -12.84
CA LYS A 38 -10.84 -17.14 -13.01
C LYS A 38 -9.51 -17.35 -12.29
N GLU A 39 -8.56 -16.44 -12.48
CA GLU A 39 -7.23 -16.54 -11.89
C GLU A 39 -7.26 -16.37 -10.36
N ILE A 40 -8.09 -15.46 -9.84
CA ILE A 40 -8.27 -15.31 -8.39
C ILE A 40 -8.87 -16.57 -7.78
N ASN A 41 -9.89 -17.15 -8.40
CA ASN A 41 -10.46 -18.39 -7.92
C ASN A 41 -9.41 -19.50 -7.84
N ASN A 42 -8.56 -19.63 -8.86
CA ASN A 42 -7.46 -20.61 -8.84
C ASN A 42 -6.47 -20.36 -7.70
N ILE A 43 -6.08 -19.10 -7.46
CA ILE A 43 -5.17 -18.73 -6.36
C ILE A 43 -5.81 -19.04 -5.01
N CYS A 44 -7.08 -18.68 -4.81
CA CYS A 44 -7.81 -18.96 -3.59
C CYS A 44 -7.91 -20.47 -3.33
N GLN A 45 -8.28 -21.26 -4.34
CA GLN A 45 -8.35 -22.73 -4.21
C GLN A 45 -6.99 -23.34 -3.88
N PHE A 46 -5.92 -22.83 -4.49
CA PHE A 46 -4.56 -23.25 -4.14
C PHE A 46 -4.24 -22.96 -2.67
N ILE A 47 -4.50 -21.74 -2.18
CA ILE A 47 -4.23 -21.38 -0.78
C ILE A 47 -5.09 -22.22 0.18
N LEU A 48 -6.34 -22.49 -0.17
CA LEU A 48 -7.25 -23.31 0.64
C LEU A 48 -6.79 -24.77 0.72
N SER A 49 -6.07 -25.28 -0.29
CA SER A 49 -5.52 -26.63 -0.27
C SER A 49 -4.33 -26.81 0.69
N LEU A 50 -3.73 -25.71 1.15
CA LEU A 50 -2.55 -25.74 2.02
C LEU A 50 -2.92 -25.94 3.51
N PRO A 51 -2.05 -26.56 4.33
CA PRO A 51 -2.30 -26.72 5.76
C PRO A 51 -2.43 -25.38 6.49
N LYS A 52 -3.64 -25.08 6.97
CA LYS A 52 -3.98 -23.81 7.64
C LYS A 52 -3.04 -23.46 8.78
N GLN A 53 -2.76 -24.40 9.68
CA GLN A 53 -1.96 -24.12 10.87
C GLN A 53 -0.51 -23.75 10.52
N SER A 54 0.07 -24.44 9.53
CA SER A 54 1.42 -24.12 9.04
C SER A 54 1.47 -22.72 8.43
N LEU A 55 0.49 -22.36 7.60
CA LEU A 55 0.40 -21.02 7.02
C LEU A 55 0.31 -19.91 8.08
N LEU A 56 -0.54 -20.10 9.10
CA LEU A 56 -0.70 -19.14 10.19
C LEU A 56 0.58 -18.97 11.00
N THR A 57 1.25 -20.08 11.33
CA THR A 57 2.52 -20.07 12.06
C THR A 57 3.60 -19.36 11.25
N THR A 58 3.78 -19.71 9.97
CA THR A 58 4.77 -19.08 9.09
C THR A 58 4.51 -17.60 8.91
N LYS A 59 3.25 -17.20 8.66
CA LYS A 59 2.88 -15.78 8.54
C LYS A 59 3.22 -15.00 9.81
N SER A 60 2.92 -15.58 10.97
CA SER A 60 3.22 -14.98 12.28
C SER A 60 4.73 -14.81 12.47
N LEU A 61 5.53 -15.83 12.14
CA LEU A 61 6.99 -15.76 12.25
C LEU A 61 7.61 -14.69 11.36
N ILE A 62 7.11 -14.53 10.13
CA ILE A 62 7.59 -13.50 9.19
C ILE A 62 7.25 -12.09 9.70
N GLN A 63 6.06 -11.89 10.28
CA GLN A 63 5.61 -10.57 10.71
C GLN A 63 6.09 -10.17 12.11
N ARG A 64 6.35 -11.14 13.01
CA ARG A 64 6.63 -10.91 14.43
C ARG A 64 7.64 -9.79 14.67
N TRP A 65 8.75 -9.79 13.93
CA TRP A 65 9.85 -8.85 14.10
C TRP A 65 9.50 -7.42 13.67
N ASN A 66 8.53 -7.25 12.77
CA ASN A 66 8.16 -5.96 12.22
C ASN A 66 7.00 -5.30 12.96
N ILE A 67 6.15 -6.08 13.65
CA ILE A 67 4.92 -5.57 14.27
C ILE A 67 5.22 -4.53 15.36
N ASP A 68 6.19 -4.80 16.23
CA ASP A 68 6.47 -3.90 17.35
C ASP A 68 7.12 -2.60 16.85
N THR A 69 8.07 -2.70 15.91
CA THR A 69 8.63 -1.54 15.22
C THR A 69 7.55 -0.73 14.51
N LEU A 70 6.62 -1.40 13.81
CA LEU A 70 5.53 -0.74 13.10
C LEU A 70 4.64 0.06 14.06
N LYS A 71 4.32 -0.46 15.24
CA LYS A 71 3.52 0.26 16.25
C LYS A 71 4.22 1.52 16.74
N ILE A 72 5.53 1.43 17.02
CA ILE A 72 6.33 2.58 17.47
C ILE A 72 6.39 3.66 16.39
N VAL A 73 6.70 3.26 15.15
CA VAL A 73 6.78 4.18 14.01
C VAL A 73 5.42 4.83 13.74
N ASN A 74 4.34 4.03 13.74
CA ASN A 74 2.99 4.55 13.52
C ASN A 74 2.60 5.61 14.58
N GLN A 75 2.93 5.38 15.85
CA GLN A 75 2.66 6.36 16.90
C GLN A 75 3.40 7.68 16.65
N TYR A 76 4.65 7.60 16.21
CA TYR A 76 5.43 8.78 15.84
C TYR A 76 4.81 9.51 14.64
N GLU A 77 4.51 8.79 13.55
CA GLU A 77 3.89 9.35 12.35
C GLU A 77 2.56 10.03 12.64
N VAL A 78 1.68 9.39 13.42
CA VAL A 78 0.37 9.96 13.81
C VAL A 78 0.53 11.25 14.62
N ASN A 79 1.48 11.28 15.56
CA ASN A 79 1.74 12.48 16.36
C ASN A 79 2.27 13.63 15.50
N THR A 80 3.20 13.35 14.58
CA THR A 80 3.69 14.34 13.62
C THR A 80 2.58 14.84 12.70
N LEU A 81 1.72 13.95 12.20
CA LEU A 81 0.58 14.34 11.37
C LEU A 81 -0.37 15.26 12.14
N LYS A 82 -0.69 14.99 13.41
CA LYS A 82 -1.54 15.89 14.22
C LYS A 82 -0.98 17.31 14.31
N GLN A 83 0.34 17.45 14.40
CA GLN A 83 1.00 18.76 14.41
C GLN A 83 0.89 19.44 13.03
N GLN A 84 1.14 18.70 11.95
CA GLN A 84 1.03 19.19 10.57
C GLN A 84 -0.41 19.62 10.21
N TRP A 85 -1.44 18.97 10.76
CA TRP A 85 -2.83 19.37 10.54
C TRP A 85 -3.18 20.75 11.10
N LEU A 86 -2.42 21.24 12.08
CA LEU A 86 -2.62 22.55 12.70
C LEU A 86 -1.86 23.67 11.97
N THR A 87 -1.03 23.35 10.97
CA THR A 87 -0.32 24.36 10.20
C THR A 87 -1.22 25.00 9.14
N GLU A 88 -0.97 26.27 8.82
CA GLU A 88 -1.77 27.02 7.86
C GLU A 88 -1.63 26.50 6.41
N GLU A 89 -0.53 25.80 6.11
CA GLU A 89 -0.25 25.23 4.79
C GLU A 89 -1.20 24.05 4.45
N PHE A 90 -1.57 23.26 5.45
CA PHE A 90 -2.37 22.05 5.28
C PHE A 90 -3.78 22.31 4.72
N PRO A 91 -4.62 23.21 5.29
CA PRO A 91 -5.96 23.49 4.74
C PRO A 91 -5.92 24.06 3.33
N ILE A 92 -4.92 24.90 3.01
CA ILE A 92 -4.73 25.47 1.66
C ILE A 92 -4.39 24.36 0.65
N ALA A 93 -3.46 23.47 1.01
CA ALA A 93 -3.08 22.33 0.17
C ALA A 93 -4.26 21.39 -0.09
N ILE A 94 -5.07 21.08 0.95
CA ILE A 94 -6.29 20.28 0.80
C ILE A 94 -7.29 20.94 -0.12
N PHE A 95 -7.59 22.23 0.08
CA PHE A 95 -8.55 22.95 -0.75
C PHE A 95 -8.14 22.91 -2.24
N ASN A 96 -6.85 23.14 -2.52
CA ASN A 96 -6.29 23.06 -3.87
C ASN A 96 -6.41 21.65 -4.47
N PHE A 97 -6.12 20.61 -3.69
CA PHE A 97 -6.26 19.21 -4.13
C PHE A 97 -7.71 18.86 -4.49
N ILE A 98 -8.67 19.21 -3.62
CA ILE A 98 -10.10 18.96 -3.84
C ILE A 98 -10.58 19.67 -5.11
N ASN A 99 -10.19 20.93 -5.32
CA ASN A 99 -10.60 21.70 -6.50
C ASN A 99 -10.01 21.16 -7.80
N ARG A 100 -8.77 20.66 -7.80
CA ARG A 100 -8.18 19.98 -8.97
C ARG A 100 -8.97 18.73 -9.34
N ARG A 101 -9.38 17.94 -8.35
CA ARG A 101 -10.16 16.71 -8.59
C ARG A 101 -11.54 16.99 -9.20
N LYS A 102 -12.21 18.08 -8.79
CA LYS A 102 -13.49 18.50 -9.38
C LYS A 102 -13.37 18.88 -10.86
N LYS A 103 -12.25 19.53 -11.26
CA LYS A 103 -11.99 19.89 -12.67
C LYS A 103 -11.63 18.70 -13.56
N SER A 104 -11.15 17.59 -13.00
CA SER A 104 -10.77 16.38 -13.77
C SER A 104 -11.93 15.42 -14.01
N ASN A 105 -13.08 15.62 -13.34
CA ASN A 105 -14.29 14.79 -13.45
C ASN A 105 -15.42 15.50 -14.25
N LEU A 106 -15.08 16.58 -14.95
CA LEU A 106 -15.89 17.33 -15.92
C LEU A 106 -15.20 17.20 -17.28
#